data_AF-A0A1H7CWI1-F1
#
_entry.id   AF-A0A1H7CWI1-F1
#
_cell.length_a   1.000
_cell.length_b   1.000
_cell.length_c   1.000
_cell.angle_alpha   90.00
_cell.angle_beta   90.00
_cell.angle_gamma   90.00
#
_symmetry.space_group_name_H-M   'P 1'
#
loop_
_entity.id
_entity.type
_entity.pdbx_description
1 polymer ?
#
loop_
_entity_poly.entity_id
_entity_poly.type
_entity_poly.pdbx_seq_one_letter_code
_entity_poly.pdbx_strand_id
1 'polypeptide(L)'
;MDEALGYAAEHGLKSITGALLFLRAEAQLERGEYALAREDMMRAEEIFLPLQRWKDLYFVYRIRGLSYFLGHSTESPPEHLDLAASDFVQAERLMAGYGVNKHMNLLLPQLGDVLLAKVELDAAEQFFRSELEEAREEGVTPTVMNDLLGLGRVLLVQGGADEALPYLQGFWQLNLSEAGVAQQVA
;
A
#
# COMPACT_ATOMS: atom_id res chain seq x y z
N MET A 1 2.71 -21.66 11.54
CA MET A 1 3.61 -20.75 10.82
C MET A 1 5.04 -20.88 11.37
N ASP A 2 5.23 -20.75 12.69
CA ASP A 2 6.57 -20.75 13.31
C ASP A 2 7.35 -22.06 13.14
N GLU A 3 6.68 -23.22 13.21
CA GLU A 3 7.32 -24.52 12.98
C GLU A 3 7.87 -24.66 11.55
N ALA A 4 7.09 -24.24 10.55
CA ALA A 4 7.52 -24.24 9.14
C ALA A 4 8.68 -23.26 8.90
N LEU A 5 8.65 -22.11 9.57
CA LEU A 5 9.70 -21.10 9.49
C LEU A 5 11.00 -21.58 10.15
N GLY A 6 10.91 -22.22 11.32
CA GLY A 6 12.03 -22.86 12.00
C GLY A 6 12.65 -23.95 11.13
N TYR A 7 11.84 -24.85 10.60
CA TYR A 7 12.30 -25.91 9.70
C TYR A 7 13.02 -25.36 8.46
N ALA A 8 12.44 -24.36 7.78
CA ALA A 8 13.03 -23.76 6.59
C ALA A 8 14.37 -23.06 6.90
N ALA A 9 14.45 -22.34 8.01
CA ALA A 9 15.67 -21.66 8.45
C ALA A 9 16.79 -22.65 8.80
N GLU A 10 16.48 -23.70 9.57
CA GLU A 10 17.43 -24.75 9.98
C GLU A 10 18.01 -25.51 8.78
N HIS A 11 17.21 -25.71 7.73
CA HIS A 11 17.64 -26.42 6.52
C HIS A 11 18.21 -25.48 5.45
N GLY A 12 18.41 -24.20 5.76
CA GLY A 12 19.01 -23.23 4.84
C GLY A 12 18.14 -22.90 3.62
N LEU A 13 16.83 -23.12 3.69
CA LEU A 13 15.87 -22.87 2.63
C LEU A 13 15.53 -21.37 2.55
N LYS A 14 16.51 -20.55 2.19
CA LYS A 14 16.45 -19.08 2.24
C LYS A 14 15.22 -18.51 1.54
N SER A 15 14.97 -18.88 0.28
CA SER A 15 13.82 -18.38 -0.49
C SER A 15 12.47 -18.73 0.15
N ILE A 16 12.35 -19.91 0.77
CA ILE A 16 11.13 -20.34 1.46
C ILE A 16 11.00 -19.61 2.79
N THR A 17 12.11 -19.41 3.51
CA THR A 17 12.14 -18.66 4.77
C THR A 17 11.65 -17.23 4.56
N GLY A 18 12.15 -16.54 3.54
CA GLY A 18 11.67 -15.19 3.19
C GLY A 18 10.18 -15.16 2.83
N ALA A 19 9.68 -16.16 2.10
CA ALA A 19 8.26 -16.23 1.75
C ALA A 19 7.35 -16.52 2.97
N LEU A 20 7.83 -17.32 3.91
CA LEU A 20 7.10 -17.58 5.17
C LEU A 20 7.07 -16.35 6.09
N LEU A 21 8.17 -15.58 6.13
CA LEU A 21 8.19 -14.27 6.81
C LEU A 21 7.19 -13.31 6.20
N PHE A 22 7.11 -13.24 4.87
CA PHE A 22 6.09 -12.49 4.14
C PHE A 22 4.66 -12.84 4.59
N LEU A 23 4.29 -14.12 4.50
CA LEU A 23 2.94 -14.56 4.88
C LEU A 23 2.62 -14.33 6.37
N ARG A 24 3.63 -14.42 7.25
CA ARG A 24 3.45 -14.14 8.68
C ARG A 24 3.20 -12.66 8.92
N ALA A 25 3.94 -11.77 8.24
CA ALA A 25 3.75 -10.33 8.33
C ALA A 25 2.39 -9.87 7.82
N GLU A 26 1.88 -10.44 6.72
CA GLU A 26 0.51 -10.17 6.27
C GLU A 26 -0.51 -10.55 7.36
N ALA A 27 -0.37 -11.74 7.97
CA ALA A 27 -1.25 -12.15 9.04
C ALA A 27 -1.13 -11.28 10.30
N GLN A 28 0.05 -10.71 10.58
CA GLN A 28 0.29 -9.77 11.68
C GLN A 28 -0.35 -8.41 11.40
N LEU A 29 -0.28 -7.90 10.16
CA LEU A 29 -0.95 -6.67 9.74
C LEU A 29 -2.46 -6.73 10.01
N GLU A 30 -3.11 -7.83 9.63
CA GLU A 30 -4.54 -8.06 9.87
C GLU A 30 -4.91 -8.10 11.36
N ARG A 31 -3.95 -8.42 12.23
CA ARG A 31 -4.13 -8.42 13.69
C ARG A 31 -3.75 -7.09 14.35
N GLY A 32 -3.25 -6.12 13.60
CA GLY A 32 -2.71 -4.86 14.12
C GLY A 32 -1.35 -5.01 14.81
N GLU A 33 -0.64 -6.11 14.58
CA GLU A 33 0.68 -6.40 15.14
C GLU A 33 1.80 -5.76 14.28
N TYR A 34 1.72 -4.44 14.10
CA TYR A 34 2.52 -3.71 13.11
C TYR A 34 4.03 -3.81 13.36
N ALA A 35 4.48 -3.73 14.62
CA ALA A 35 5.89 -3.92 14.97
C ALA A 35 6.43 -5.30 14.56
N LEU A 36 5.68 -6.37 14.80
CA LEU A 36 6.09 -7.73 14.42
C LEU A 36 6.15 -7.90 12.90
N ALA A 37 5.16 -7.33 12.19
CA ALA A 37 5.16 -7.31 10.73
C ALA A 37 6.42 -6.62 10.17
N ARG A 38 6.84 -5.50 10.75
CA ARG A 38 8.07 -4.80 10.35
C ARG A 38 9.32 -5.63 10.59
N GLU A 39 9.43 -6.27 11.76
CA GLU A 39 10.55 -7.16 12.08
C GLU A 39 10.68 -8.29 11.07
N ASP A 40 9.57 -8.92 10.72
CA ASP A 40 9.57 -9.98 9.72
C ASP A 40 9.94 -9.48 8.33
N MET A 41 9.52 -8.27 7.96
CA MET A 41 9.88 -7.69 6.65
C MET A 41 11.36 -7.28 6.59
N MET A 42 11.93 -6.76 7.69
CA MET A 42 13.37 -6.51 7.77
C MET A 42 14.17 -7.81 7.58
N ARG A 43 13.77 -8.90 8.23
CA ARG A 43 14.41 -10.22 8.03
C ARG A 43 14.22 -10.77 6.62
N ALA A 44 13.04 -10.56 6.01
CA ALA A 44 12.79 -10.98 4.65
C ALA A 44 13.66 -10.20 3.64
N GLU A 45 13.89 -8.90 3.87
CA GLU A 45 14.82 -8.09 3.07
C GLU A 45 16.25 -8.65 3.12
N GLU A 46 16.77 -8.94 4.32
CA GLU A 46 18.11 -9.51 4.51
C GLU A 46 18.31 -10.84 3.74
N ILE A 47 17.22 -11.58 3.54
CA ILE A 47 17.21 -12.83 2.77
C ILE A 47 17.12 -12.55 1.27
N PHE A 48 16.19 -11.71 0.83
CA PHE A 48 15.88 -11.52 -0.58
C PHE A 48 16.85 -10.59 -1.31
N LEU A 49 17.45 -9.65 -0.61
CA LEU A 49 18.39 -8.69 -1.19
C LEU A 49 19.64 -9.36 -1.78
N PRO A 50 20.36 -10.24 -1.06
CA PRO A 50 21.50 -10.96 -1.63
C PRO A 50 21.10 -11.94 -2.74
N LEU A 51 19.87 -12.46 -2.69
CA LEU A 51 19.32 -13.38 -3.69
C LEU A 51 18.80 -12.66 -4.95
N GLN A 52 18.81 -11.33 -4.98
CA GLN A 52 18.31 -10.50 -6.08
C GLN A 52 16.85 -10.85 -6.44
N ARG A 53 16.04 -11.18 -5.43
CA ARG A 53 14.63 -11.52 -5.60
C ARG A 53 13.79 -10.24 -5.63
N TRP A 54 13.95 -9.43 -6.68
CA TRP A 54 13.40 -8.07 -6.73
C TRP A 54 11.86 -8.03 -6.68
N LYS A 55 11.17 -9.01 -7.25
CA LYS A 55 9.70 -9.12 -7.11
C LYS A 55 9.27 -9.34 -5.67
N ASP A 56 10.03 -10.12 -4.91
CA ASP A 56 9.75 -10.38 -3.50
C ASP A 56 10.12 -9.18 -2.63
N LEU A 57 11.19 -8.47 -2.98
CA LEU A 57 11.55 -7.20 -2.34
C LEU A 57 10.48 -6.12 -2.52
N TYR A 58 9.77 -6.10 -3.66
CA TYR A 58 8.61 -5.22 -3.83
C TYR A 58 7.59 -5.45 -2.72
N PHE A 59 7.21 -6.71 -2.50
CA PHE A 59 6.25 -7.06 -1.46
C PHE A 59 6.79 -6.76 -0.05
N VAL A 60 8.08 -6.99 0.19
CA VAL A 60 8.72 -6.63 1.46
C VAL A 60 8.58 -5.14 1.76
N TYR A 61 8.97 -4.27 0.83
CA TYR A 61 8.83 -2.84 1.02
C TYR A 61 7.37 -2.42 1.10
N ARG A 62 6.46 -3.05 0.33
CA ARG A 62 5.03 -2.72 0.40
C ARG A 62 4.44 -3.01 1.79
N ILE A 63 4.65 -4.21 2.32
CA ILE A 63 4.14 -4.62 3.64
C ILE A 63 4.83 -3.85 4.77
N ARG A 64 6.13 -3.58 4.65
CA ARG A 64 6.84 -2.79 5.66
C ARG A 64 6.39 -1.33 5.68
N GLY A 65 6.22 -0.72 4.50
CA GLY A 65 5.65 0.62 4.38
C GLY A 65 4.23 0.69 4.96
N LEU A 66 3.39 -0.33 4.71
CA LEU A 66 2.05 -0.42 5.30
C LEU A 66 2.08 -0.58 6.82
N SER A 67 2.99 -1.36 7.37
CA SER A 67 3.10 -1.52 8.83
C SER A 67 3.65 -0.26 9.52
N TYR A 68 4.52 0.52 8.89
CA TYR A 68 4.84 1.87 9.37
C TYR A 68 3.62 2.81 9.27
N PHE A 69 2.94 2.81 8.13
CA PHE A 69 1.78 3.67 7.88
C PHE A 69 0.58 3.33 8.76
N LEU A 70 0.32 2.09 9.13
CA LEU A 70 -0.81 1.75 10.00
C LEU A 70 -0.43 1.93 11.47
N GLY A 71 0.82 1.60 11.83
CA GLY A 71 1.33 1.73 13.19
C GLY A 71 1.66 3.15 13.65
N HIS A 72 1.71 4.16 12.76
CA HIS A 72 2.08 5.53 13.15
C HIS A 72 1.18 6.11 14.25
N SER A 73 -0.11 5.74 14.25
CA SER A 73 -1.10 6.25 15.20
C SER A 73 -1.01 5.60 16.59
N THR A 74 -0.52 4.35 16.67
CA THR A 74 -0.49 3.55 17.90
C THR A 74 0.89 3.48 18.54
N GLU A 75 1.94 3.48 17.73
CA GLU A 75 3.32 3.25 18.17
C GLU A 75 4.17 4.53 18.18
N SER A 76 3.63 5.62 17.62
CA SER A 76 4.10 7.02 17.71
C SER A 76 5.61 7.21 17.82
N PRO A 77 6.29 7.16 16.66
CA PRO A 77 7.29 8.16 16.45
C PRO A 77 7.11 8.87 15.08
N PRO A 78 7.39 10.19 15.00
CA PRO A 78 7.16 11.01 13.81
C PRO A 78 7.81 10.44 12.54
N GLU A 79 8.92 9.71 12.67
CA GLU A 79 9.64 9.10 11.56
C GLU A 79 8.87 7.97 10.84
N HIS A 80 7.83 7.38 11.44
CA HIS A 80 7.11 6.27 10.80
C HIS A 80 6.50 6.66 9.46
N LEU A 81 5.98 7.88 9.34
CA LEU A 81 5.42 8.34 8.06
C LEU A 81 6.52 8.53 7.01
N ASP A 82 7.71 9.00 7.40
CA ASP A 82 8.84 9.14 6.49
C ASP A 82 9.41 7.78 6.06
N LEU A 83 9.46 6.81 6.98
CA LEU A 83 9.85 5.42 6.67
C LEU A 83 8.83 4.74 5.75
N ALA A 84 7.53 4.94 6.00
CA ALA A 84 6.47 4.46 5.12
C ALA A 84 6.61 5.03 3.70
N ALA A 85 6.80 6.35 3.58
CA ALA A 85 7.05 6.99 2.30
C ALA A 85 8.29 6.42 1.59
N SER A 86 9.38 6.21 2.33
CA SER A 86 10.61 5.64 1.78
C SER A 86 10.36 4.26 1.19
N ASP A 87 9.71 3.37 1.95
CA ASP A 87 9.39 2.02 1.52
C ASP A 87 8.42 2.00 0.33
N PHE A 88 7.40 2.86 0.30
CA PHE A 88 6.51 2.97 -0.85
C PHE A 88 7.26 3.41 -2.11
N VAL A 89 8.16 4.39 -2.00
CA VAL A 89 9.00 4.82 -3.13
C VAL A 89 9.91 3.67 -3.61
N GLN A 90 10.47 2.87 -2.71
CA GLN A 90 11.27 1.70 -3.12
C GLN A 90 10.43 0.64 -3.81
N ALA A 91 9.23 0.36 -3.30
CA ALA A 91 8.30 -0.58 -3.92
C ALA A 91 7.95 -0.15 -5.36
N GLU A 92 7.58 1.11 -5.56
CA GLU A 92 7.26 1.64 -6.90
C GLU A 92 8.46 1.57 -7.86
N ARG A 93 9.67 1.90 -7.39
CA ARG A 93 10.90 1.78 -8.20
C ARG A 93 11.15 0.35 -8.68
N LEU A 94 10.90 -0.64 -7.82
CA LEU A 94 11.06 -2.04 -8.20
C LEU A 94 10.02 -2.44 -9.24
N MET A 95 8.77 -2.00 -9.12
CA MET A 95 7.70 -2.34 -10.06
C MET A 95 7.85 -1.67 -11.42
N ALA A 96 8.33 -0.43 -11.46
CA ALA A 96 8.67 0.26 -12.70
C ALA A 96 9.67 -0.54 -13.55
N GLY A 97 10.58 -1.28 -12.91
CA GLY A 97 11.54 -2.16 -13.60
C GLY A 97 10.94 -3.45 -14.18
N TYR A 98 9.71 -3.82 -13.80
CA TYR A 98 9.08 -5.09 -14.18
C TYR A 98 7.99 -4.99 -15.25
N GLY A 99 7.58 -3.77 -15.65
CA GLY A 99 6.47 -3.57 -16.58
C GLY A 99 5.17 -4.24 -16.10
N VAL A 100 5.07 -4.53 -14.79
CA VAL A 100 3.86 -5.06 -14.20
C VAL A 100 2.97 -3.85 -13.95
N ASN A 101 1.90 -3.77 -14.75
CA ASN A 101 0.86 -2.77 -14.60
C ASN A 101 0.46 -2.63 -13.12
N LYS A 102 0.15 -1.40 -12.71
CA LYS A 102 -0.38 -0.97 -11.41
C LYS A 102 -1.68 -1.72 -10.96
N HIS A 103 -2.08 -2.78 -11.66
CA HIS A 103 -3.25 -3.65 -11.48
C HIS A 103 -3.33 -4.41 -10.15
N MET A 104 -2.29 -4.35 -9.31
CA MET A 104 -2.25 -5.04 -8.03
C MET A 104 -2.41 -4.10 -6.83
N ASN A 105 -2.73 -2.83 -7.06
CA ASN A 105 -3.18 -1.93 -6.00
C ASN A 105 -4.69 -2.13 -5.77
N LEU A 106 -5.01 -3.19 -5.01
CA LEU A 106 -6.12 -3.09 -4.05
C LEU A 106 -5.93 -1.78 -3.26
N LEU A 107 -7.00 -1.08 -2.86
CA LEU A 107 -7.08 0.24 -2.17
C LEU A 107 -6.13 0.44 -0.96
N LEU A 108 -4.84 0.20 -1.16
CA LEU A 108 -3.80 0.13 -0.17
C LEU A 108 -3.16 1.52 -0.10
N PRO A 109 -2.89 2.01 1.12
CA PRO A 109 -2.27 3.31 1.31
C PRO A 109 -1.08 3.57 0.39
N GLN A 110 -1.05 4.73 -0.27
CA GLN A 110 0.05 5.14 -1.15
C GLN A 110 0.81 6.32 -0.56
N LEU A 111 1.78 6.87 -1.31
CA LEU A 111 2.50 8.07 -0.89
C LEU A 111 1.55 9.25 -0.63
N GLY A 112 0.49 9.41 -1.42
CA GLY A 112 -0.56 10.41 -1.18
C GLY A 112 -1.25 10.27 0.19
N ASP A 113 -1.45 9.04 0.67
CA ASP A 113 -2.02 8.80 2.01
C ASP A 113 -1.04 9.19 3.12
N VAL A 114 0.26 9.01 2.89
CA VAL A 114 1.30 9.48 3.82
C VAL A 114 1.29 11.00 3.88
N LEU A 115 1.26 11.69 2.74
CA LEU A 115 1.19 13.16 2.68
C LEU A 115 -0.05 13.69 3.40
N LEU A 116 -1.20 13.03 3.19
CA LEU A 116 -2.44 13.36 3.88
C LEU A 116 -2.32 13.14 5.39
N ALA A 117 -1.71 12.03 5.85
CA ALA A 117 -1.48 11.78 7.28
C ALA A 117 -0.53 12.80 7.92
N LYS A 118 0.43 13.33 7.15
CA LYS A 118 1.31 14.44 7.56
C LYS A 118 0.64 15.82 7.49
N VAL A 119 -0.61 15.90 7.02
CA VAL A 119 -1.34 17.16 6.79
C VAL A 119 -0.64 18.05 5.75
N GLU A 120 0.11 17.45 4.83
CA GLU A 120 0.72 18.12 3.68
C GLU A 120 -0.30 18.16 2.52
N LEU A 121 -1.40 18.89 2.72
CA LEU A 121 -2.61 18.78 1.90
C LEU A 121 -2.40 19.14 0.43
N ASP A 122 -1.65 20.21 0.14
CA ASP A 122 -1.37 20.64 -1.24
C ASP A 122 -0.54 19.57 -2.00
N ALA A 123 0.43 18.97 -1.32
CA ALA A 123 1.26 17.91 -1.89
C ALA A 123 0.44 16.62 -2.08
N ALA A 124 -0.43 16.27 -1.13
CA ALA A 124 -1.33 15.13 -1.24
C ALA A 124 -2.31 15.30 -2.41
N GLU A 125 -2.90 16.48 -2.57
CA GLU A 125 -3.79 16.78 -3.69
C GLU A 125 -3.06 16.67 -5.03
N GLN A 126 -1.88 17.27 -5.15
CA GLN A 126 -1.08 17.21 -6.37
C GLN A 126 -0.73 15.76 -6.73
N PHE A 127 -0.34 14.96 -5.73
CA PHE A 127 -0.03 13.55 -5.91
C PHE A 127 -1.24 12.79 -6.46
N PHE A 128 -2.40 12.85 -5.78
CA PHE A 128 -3.57 12.10 -6.21
C PHE A 128 -4.13 12.60 -7.55
N ARG A 129 -4.01 13.88 -7.88
CA ARG A 129 -4.42 14.39 -9.21
C ARG A 129 -3.54 13.80 -10.31
N SER A 130 -2.22 13.79 -10.11
CA SER A 130 -1.28 13.25 -11.08
C SER A 130 -1.50 11.75 -11.31
N GLU A 131 -1.61 10.96 -10.23
CA GLU A 131 -1.86 9.52 -10.34
C GLU A 131 -3.24 9.23 -10.96
N LEU A 132 -4.27 10.02 -10.65
CA LEU A 132 -5.60 9.85 -11.25
C LEU A 132 -5.60 10.07 -12.76
N GLU A 133 -4.86 11.06 -13.25
CA GLU A 133 -4.72 11.33 -14.69
C GLU A 133 -4.04 10.16 -15.39
N GLU A 134 -2.90 9.70 -14.88
CA GLU A 134 -2.17 8.55 -15.42
C GLU A 134 -3.01 7.27 -15.37
N ALA A 135 -3.64 6.97 -14.23
CA ALA A 135 -4.47 5.78 -14.05
C ALA A 135 -5.68 5.74 -14.99
N ARG A 136 -6.23 6.91 -15.36
CA ARG A 136 -7.30 7.01 -16.36
C ARG A 136 -6.80 6.76 -17.77
N GLU A 137 -5.63 7.28 -18.12
CA GLU A 137 -4.99 7.02 -19.42
C GLU A 137 -4.65 5.54 -19.59
N GLU A 138 -4.18 4.89 -18.53
CA GLU A 138 -3.82 3.47 -18.51
C GLU A 138 -5.02 2.53 -18.31
N GLY A 139 -6.19 3.05 -17.91
CA GLY A 139 -7.39 2.26 -17.64
C GLY A 139 -7.28 1.38 -16.39
N VAL A 140 -6.53 1.80 -15.37
CA VAL A 140 -6.31 1.04 -14.13
C VAL A 140 -7.39 1.40 -13.10
N THR A 141 -8.56 0.77 -13.21
CA THR A 141 -9.74 1.05 -12.36
C THR A 141 -9.45 1.07 -10.85
N PRO A 142 -8.69 0.12 -10.27
CA PRO A 142 -8.40 0.15 -8.84
C PRO A 142 -7.61 1.39 -8.39
N THR A 143 -6.63 1.83 -9.19
CA THR A 143 -5.87 3.05 -8.91
C THR A 143 -6.76 4.29 -9.05
N VAL A 144 -7.58 4.36 -10.10
CA VAL A 144 -8.58 5.43 -10.27
C VAL A 144 -9.49 5.53 -9.03
N MET A 145 -9.98 4.39 -8.52
CA MET A 145 -10.79 4.37 -7.31
C MET A 145 -10.02 4.90 -6.10
N ASN A 146 -8.78 4.48 -5.90
CA ASN A 146 -7.96 4.94 -4.79
C ASN A 146 -7.74 6.45 -4.82
N ASP A 147 -7.42 7.01 -5.99
CA ASP A 147 -7.12 8.43 -6.12
C ASP A 147 -8.36 9.31 -6.01
N LEU A 148 -9.52 8.84 -6.50
CA LEU A 148 -10.81 9.49 -6.26
C LEU A 148 -11.12 9.56 -4.76
N LEU A 149 -10.91 8.46 -4.03
CA LEU A 149 -11.10 8.43 -2.57
C LEU A 149 -10.09 9.36 -1.86
N GLY A 150 -8.83 9.35 -2.30
CA GLY A 150 -7.75 10.21 -1.80
C GLY A 150 -8.09 11.70 -1.94
N LEU A 151 -8.47 12.13 -3.15
CA LEU A 151 -8.89 13.52 -3.42
C LEU A 151 -10.10 13.94 -2.60
N GLY A 152 -11.11 13.08 -2.51
CA GLY A 152 -12.28 13.33 -1.66
C GLY A 152 -11.88 13.55 -0.20
N ARG A 153 -10.96 12.73 0.34
CA ARG A 153 -10.45 12.88 1.72
C ARG A 153 -9.65 14.16 1.91
N VAL A 154 -8.78 14.53 0.96
CA VAL A 154 -8.01 15.79 1.03
C VAL A 154 -8.95 17.00 1.11
N LEU A 155 -9.93 17.07 0.21
CA LEU A 155 -10.89 18.17 0.15
C LEU A 155 -11.77 18.25 1.41
N LEU A 156 -12.18 17.11 1.97
CA LEU A 156 -12.88 17.07 3.25
C LEU A 156 -12.04 17.64 4.40
N VAL A 157 -10.74 17.31 4.47
CA VAL A 157 -9.84 17.86 5.49
C VAL A 157 -9.64 19.37 5.30
N GLN A 158 -9.64 19.85 4.06
CA GLN A 158 -9.61 21.29 3.73
C GLN A 158 -10.94 22.01 4.00
N GLY A 159 -12.02 21.28 4.32
CA GLY A 159 -13.36 21.84 4.58
C GLY A 159 -14.23 22.03 3.33
N GLY A 160 -13.77 21.60 2.16
CA GLY A 160 -14.49 21.67 0.88
C GLY A 160 -15.39 20.46 0.63
N ALA A 161 -16.49 20.36 1.39
CA ALA A 161 -17.40 19.21 1.28
C ALA A 161 -18.11 19.13 -0.09
N ASP A 162 -18.47 20.28 -0.66
CA ASP A 162 -19.14 20.34 -1.96
C ASP A 162 -18.17 19.96 -3.09
N GLU A 163 -16.90 20.35 -2.97
CA GLU A 163 -15.82 19.99 -3.90
C GLU A 163 -15.43 18.51 -3.77
N ALA A 164 -15.50 17.92 -2.57
CA ALA A 164 -15.19 16.52 -2.33
C ALA A 164 -16.25 15.56 -2.91
N LEU A 165 -17.52 15.98 -2.90
CA LEU A 165 -18.66 15.16 -3.30
C LEU A 165 -18.51 14.47 -4.66
N PRO A 166 -18.15 15.14 -5.77
CA PRO A 166 -18.00 14.48 -7.07
C PRO A 166 -16.93 13.38 -7.06
N TYR A 167 -15.84 13.55 -6.31
CA TYR A 167 -14.79 12.55 -6.20
C TYR A 167 -15.28 11.30 -5.46
N LEU A 168 -15.96 11.49 -4.33
CA LEU A 168 -16.54 10.40 -3.55
C LEU A 168 -17.63 9.66 -4.33
N GLN A 169 -18.50 10.39 -5.04
CA GLN A 169 -19.51 9.78 -5.91
C GLN A 169 -18.87 8.94 -7.03
N GLY A 170 -17.82 9.45 -7.67
CA GLY A 170 -17.08 8.69 -8.68
C GLY A 170 -16.48 7.38 -8.12
N PHE A 171 -15.86 7.45 -6.94
CA PHE A 171 -15.35 6.26 -6.24
C PHE A 171 -16.47 5.23 -5.99
N TRP A 172 -17.61 5.67 -5.44
CA TRP A 172 -18.74 4.79 -5.16
C TRP A 172 -19.34 4.15 -6.41
N GLN A 173 -19.47 4.91 -7.51
CA GLN A 173 -19.97 4.39 -8.78
C GLN A 173 -19.09 3.29 -9.34
N LEU A 174 -17.77 3.48 -9.32
CA LEU A 174 -16.81 2.48 -9.77
C LEU A 174 -16.88 1.22 -8.88
N ASN A 175 -16.93 1.40 -7.55
CA ASN A 175 -17.05 0.29 -6.61
C ASN A 175 -18.29 -0.58 -6.90
N LEU A 176 -19.45 0.05 -7.10
CA LEU A 176 -20.70 -0.64 -7.43
C LEU A 176 -20.63 -1.38 -8.78
N SER A 177 -19.90 -0.81 -9.74
CA SER A 177 -19.70 -1.43 -11.05
C SER A 177 -18.82 -2.68 -10.97
N GLU A 178 -17.74 -2.66 -10.17
CA GLU A 178 -16.87 -3.82 -9.95
C GLU A 178 -17.55 -4.92 -9.12
N ALA A 179 -18.37 -4.54 -8.13
CA ALA A 179 -19.12 -5.48 -7.31
C ALA A 179 -20.29 -6.17 -8.06
N GLY A 180 -20.56 -5.82 -9.33
CA GLY A 180 -21.66 -6.37 -10.11
C GLY A 180 -23.06 -5.93 -9.62
N VAL A 181 -23.14 -4.96 -8.72
CA VAL A 181 -24.39 -4.52 -8.08
C VAL A 181 -25.18 -3.55 -8.97
N ALA A 182 -24.58 -3.06 -10.06
CA ALA A 182 -25.18 -2.10 -10.99
C ALA A 182 -26.40 -2.61 -11.78
N GLN A 183 -26.83 -3.88 -11.63
CA GLN A 183 -28.02 -4.42 -12.32
C GLN A 183 -29.29 -4.60 -11.47
N GLN A 184 -29.33 -4.14 -10.21
CA GLN A 184 -30.52 -4.37 -9.35
C GLN A 184 -31.27 -3.12 -8.87
N VAL A 185 -31.00 -1.95 -9.44
CA VAL A 185 -31.81 -0.75 -9.13
C VAL A 185 -32.28 -0.09 -10.43
N ALA A 186 -33.37 -0.64 -10.98
CA ALA A 186 -34.21 -0.02 -11.99
C ALA A 186 -35.68 -0.29 -11.65
#